data_AF-A0A949D206-F1
#
_entry.id   AF-A0A949D206-F1
#
_cell.length_a   1.000
_cell.length_b   1.000
_cell.length_c   1.000
_cell.angle_alpha   90.00
_cell.angle_beta   90.00
_cell.angle_gamma   90.00
#
_symmetry.space_group_name_H-M   'P 1'
#
loop_
_entity.id
_entity.type
_entity.pdbx_description
1 polymer ?
#
loop_
_entity_poly.entity_id
_entity_poly.type
_entity_poly.pdbx_seq_one_letter_code
_entity_poly.pdbx_strand_id
1 'polypeptide(L)'
;MLINCVAYGEGHKLSDIPTDDIDQWLHKPGCFVWVALKDASEAELRQMQSEFDLHELALEDALNGHQRPKVEEYGNTLFVVMKMPALASDPPPSPGPNSLNDDDPWRLGE
;
A
#
# COMPACT_ATOMS: atom_id res chain seq x y z
N MET A 1 4.34 -10.37 1.84
CA MET A 1 3.51 -11.42 1.21
C MET A 1 2.96 -10.94 -0.13
N LEU A 2 3.31 -11.62 -1.22
CA LEU A 2 2.72 -11.40 -2.55
C LEU A 2 1.21 -11.70 -2.56
N ILE A 3 0.42 -10.72 -2.99
CA ILE A 3 -1.02 -10.87 -3.23
C ILE A 3 -1.25 -11.23 -4.70
N ASN A 4 -0.67 -10.46 -5.61
CA ASN A 4 -0.78 -10.69 -7.05
C ASN A 4 0.46 -10.16 -7.80
N CYS A 5 0.72 -10.77 -8.95
CA CYS A 5 1.68 -10.31 -9.95
C CYS A 5 1.09 -10.65 -11.32
N VAL A 6 0.69 -9.62 -12.06
CA VAL A 6 -0.15 -9.77 -13.26
C VAL A 6 0.36 -8.88 -14.37
N ALA A 7 0.55 -9.47 -15.56
CA ALA A 7 0.79 -8.73 -16.79
C ALA A 7 -0.54 -8.35 -17.45
N TYR A 8 -0.64 -7.10 -17.88
CA TYR A 8 -1.73 -6.52 -18.64
C TYR A 8 -1.20 -6.02 -19.99
N GLY A 9 -2.08 -5.97 -20.98
CA GLY A 9 -1.81 -5.38 -22.30
C GLY A 9 -3.10 -4.99 -22.98
N GLU A 10 -3.09 -3.86 -23.68
CA GLU A 10 -4.27 -3.31 -24.37
C GLU A 10 -5.52 -3.22 -23.47
N GLY A 11 -5.32 -2.92 -22.17
CA GLY A 11 -6.40 -2.81 -21.18
C GLY A 11 -6.95 -4.13 -20.63
N HIS A 12 -6.38 -5.28 -21.00
CA HIS A 12 -6.84 -6.60 -20.54
C HIS A 12 -5.77 -7.34 -19.75
N LYS A 13 -6.18 -8.20 -18.83
CA LYS A 13 -5.28 -9.13 -18.13
C LYS A 13 -4.75 -10.15 -19.14
N LEU A 14 -3.43 -10.28 -19.26
CA LEU A 14 -2.77 -11.26 -20.11
C LEU A 14 -2.48 -12.55 -19.35
N SER A 15 -1.80 -12.47 -18.21
CA SER A 15 -1.44 -13.63 -17.38
C SER A 15 -1.07 -13.22 -15.96
N ASP A 16 -1.28 -14.12 -14.99
CA ASP A 16 -0.51 -14.10 -13.74
C ASP A 16 0.91 -14.55 -14.05
N ILE A 17 1.92 -13.86 -13.52
CA ILE A 17 3.33 -14.13 -13.83
C ILE A 17 4.12 -14.27 -12.51
N PRO A 18 5.18 -15.09 -12.47
CA PRO A 18 6.09 -15.09 -11.34
C PRO A 18 6.87 -13.76 -11.29
N THR A 19 7.33 -13.39 -10.10
CA THR A 19 8.08 -12.14 -9.88
C THR A 19 9.40 -12.09 -10.65
N ASP A 20 9.99 -13.25 -10.94
CA ASP A 20 11.27 -13.36 -11.65
C ASP A 20 11.13 -13.16 -13.18
N ASP A 21 9.89 -13.13 -13.69
CA ASP A 21 9.61 -12.88 -15.11
C ASP A 21 9.25 -11.41 -15.38
N ILE A 22 9.17 -10.56 -14.35
CA ILE A 22 8.67 -9.18 -14.48
C ILE A 22 9.45 -8.41 -15.54
N ASP A 23 10.79 -8.46 -15.48
CA ASP A 23 11.67 -7.80 -16.46
C ASP A 23 11.33 -8.17 -17.92
N GLN A 24 11.07 -9.45 -18.18
CA GLN A 24 10.73 -9.94 -19.53
C GLN A 24 9.41 -9.37 -20.04
N TRP A 25 8.45 -9.11 -19.15
CA TRP A 25 7.16 -8.51 -19.51
C TRP A 25 7.24 -7.00 -19.64
N LEU A 26 8.10 -6.33 -18.87
CA LEU A 26 8.34 -4.88 -18.98
C LEU A 26 8.98 -4.51 -20.33
N HIS A 27 9.80 -5.40 -20.90
CA HIS A 27 10.41 -5.20 -22.23
C HIS A 27 9.42 -5.36 -23.40
N LYS A 28 8.21 -5.89 -23.17
CA LYS A 28 7.21 -6.05 -24.24
C LYS A 28 6.45 -4.73 -24.46
N PRO A 29 6.38 -4.23 -25.70
CA PRO A 29 5.66 -2.99 -25.99
C PRO A 29 4.17 -3.15 -25.66
N GLY A 30 3.59 -2.13 -25.02
CA GLY A 30 2.17 -2.11 -24.64
C GLY A 30 1.81 -3.01 -23.46
N CYS A 31 2.80 -3.62 -22.80
CA CYS A 31 2.58 -4.39 -21.59
C CYS A 31 2.78 -3.54 -20.32
N PHE A 32 2.01 -3.87 -19.29
CA PHE A 32 2.05 -3.24 -17.98
C PHE A 32 1.97 -4.33 -16.92
N VAL A 33 2.89 -4.34 -15.95
CA VAL A 33 2.90 -5.32 -14.86
C VAL A 33 2.40 -4.67 -13.58
N TRP A 34 1.40 -5.29 -12.95
CA TRP A 34 0.91 -4.89 -11.64
C TRP A 34 1.33 -5.90 -10.59
N VAL A 35 2.02 -5.44 -9.55
CA VAL A 35 2.39 -6.24 -8.37
C VAL A 35 1.76 -5.63 -7.13
N ALA A 36 1.04 -6.45 -6.37
CA ALA A 36 0.55 -6.07 -5.05
C ALA A 36 1.20 -6.96 -3.99
N LEU A 37 1.84 -6.29 -3.02
CA LEU A 37 2.41 -6.90 -1.84
C LEU A 37 1.63 -6.41 -0.61
N LYS A 38 1.34 -7.34 0.30
CA LYS A 38 0.82 -7.04 1.64
C LYS A 38 1.88 -7.39 2.66
N ASP A 39 2.11 -6.51 3.64
CA ASP A 39 3.07 -6.73 4.73
C ASP A 39 4.39 -7.27 4.15
N ALA A 40 4.93 -6.54 3.16
CA ALA A 40 6.09 -6.95 2.39
C ALA A 40 7.32 -7.01 3.30
N SER A 41 8.05 -8.12 3.25
CA SER A 41 9.36 -8.23 3.89
C SER A 41 10.39 -7.41 3.13
N GLU A 42 11.48 -7.05 3.80
CA GLU A 42 12.60 -6.34 3.17
C GLU A 42 13.16 -7.12 1.97
N ALA A 43 13.23 -8.45 2.06
CA ALA A 43 13.68 -9.31 0.97
C ALA A 43 12.76 -9.22 -0.27
N GLU A 44 11.43 -9.24 -0.07
CA GLU A 44 10.46 -9.07 -1.17
C GLU A 44 10.58 -7.68 -1.81
N LEU A 45 10.75 -6.61 -1.01
CA LEU A 45 10.90 -5.27 -1.54
C LEU A 45 12.23 -5.09 -2.30
N ARG A 46 13.33 -5.71 -1.83
CA ARG A 46 14.62 -5.73 -2.54
C ARG A 46 14.54 -6.51 -3.86
N GLN A 47 13.76 -7.60 -3.91
CA GLN A 47 13.48 -8.28 -5.17
C GLN A 47 12.76 -7.34 -6.14
N MET A 48 11.72 -6.62 -5.69
CA MET A 48 11.03 -5.64 -6.53
C MET A 48 11.94 -4.49 -6.97
N GLN A 49 12.89 -4.08 -6.13
CA GLN A 49 13.89 -3.09 -6.48
C GLN A 49 14.69 -3.54 -7.71
N SER A 50 15.12 -4.81 -7.74
CA SER A 50 15.88 -5.37 -8.86
C SER A 50 15.01 -5.55 -10.12
N GLU A 51 13.79 -6.05 -9.98
CA GLU A 51 12.89 -6.36 -11.11
C GLU A 51 12.32 -5.12 -11.81
N PHE A 52 12.09 -4.04 -11.07
CA PHE A 52 11.54 -2.78 -11.60
C PHE A 52 12.58 -1.65 -11.71
N ASP A 53 13.85 -1.92 -11.41
CA ASP A 53 14.92 -0.92 -11.34
C ASP A 53 14.54 0.29 -10.44
N LEU A 54 13.99 0.00 -9.26
CA LEU A 54 13.53 1.05 -8.34
C LEU A 54 14.72 1.75 -7.69
N HIS A 55 14.59 3.07 -7.55
CA HIS A 55 15.60 3.88 -6.87
C HIS A 55 15.75 3.47 -5.39
N GLU A 56 16.97 3.45 -4.88
CA GLU A 56 17.29 3.03 -3.50
C GLU A 56 16.50 3.81 -2.44
N LEU A 57 16.41 5.14 -2.60
CA LEU A 57 15.60 6.01 -1.72
C LEU A 57 14.10 5.63 -1.70
N ALA A 58 13.54 5.17 -2.83
CA ALA A 58 12.14 4.74 -2.86
C ALA A 58 11.92 3.45 -2.06
N LEU A 59 12.91 2.55 -2.06
CA LEU A 59 12.90 1.35 -1.24
C LEU A 59 13.00 1.69 0.26
N GLU A 60 13.92 2.58 0.63
CA GLU A 60 14.05 3.05 2.02
C GLU A 60 12.74 3.68 2.53
N ASP A 61 12.09 4.48 1.69
CA ASP A 61 10.80 5.10 2.03
C ASP A 61 9.66 4.09 2.14
N ALA A 62 9.64 3.07 1.28
CA ALA A 62 8.68 1.97 1.39
C ALA A 62 8.85 1.16 2.68
N LEU A 63 10.08 0.99 3.16
CA LEU A 63 10.40 0.34 4.44
C LEU A 63 9.99 1.21 5.64
N ASN A 64 10.08 2.53 5.50
CA ASN A 64 9.70 3.51 6.50
C ASN A 64 8.17 3.76 6.50
N GLY A 65 7.36 2.73 6.80
CA GLY A 65 5.89 2.69 6.63
C GLY A 65 5.00 3.72 7.38
N HIS A 66 5.55 4.75 8.01
CA HIS A 66 4.83 5.77 8.79
C HIS A 66 4.91 7.20 8.23
N GLN A 67 5.19 7.33 6.94
CA GLN A 67 5.27 8.64 6.30
C GLN A 67 3.88 9.30 6.14
N ARG A 68 3.89 10.64 6.11
CA ARG A 68 2.71 11.43 5.70
C ARG A 68 2.43 11.18 4.22
N PRO A 69 1.16 11.27 3.78
CA PRO A 69 0.84 11.19 2.36
C PRO A 69 1.70 12.16 1.54
N LYS A 70 2.32 11.65 0.48
CA LYS A 70 3.25 12.41 -0.37
C LYS A 70 3.33 11.79 -1.76
N VAL A 71 3.82 12.58 -2.71
CA VAL A 71 4.15 12.18 -4.07
C VAL A 71 5.56 12.70 -4.35
N GLU A 72 6.47 11.80 -4.72
CA GLU A 72 7.87 12.13 -4.98
C GLU A 72 8.35 11.43 -6.25
N GLU A 73 9.22 12.09 -7.00
CA GLU A 73 9.83 11.58 -8.22
C GLU A 73 11.28 11.17 -7.96
N TYR A 74 11.61 9.93 -8.29
CA TYR A 74 12.96 9.38 -8.22
C TYR A 74 13.40 8.93 -9.61
N GLY A 75 14.05 9.84 -10.34
CA GLY A 75 14.47 9.59 -11.72
C GLY A 75 13.25 9.27 -12.60
N ASN A 76 13.13 8.02 -13.03
CA ASN A 76 12.03 7.53 -13.86
C ASN A 76 10.89 6.87 -13.06
N THR A 77 10.97 6.87 -11.73
CA THR A 77 9.99 6.24 -10.84
C THR A 77 9.17 7.30 -10.10
N LEU A 78 7.85 7.09 -9.99
CA LEU A 78 6.98 7.88 -9.13
C LEU A 78 6.66 7.09 -7.85
N PHE A 79 6.99 7.66 -6.70
CA PHE A 79 6.68 7.11 -5.39
C PHE A 79 5.51 7.84 -4.75
N VAL A 80 4.51 7.09 -4.28
CA VAL A 80 3.28 7.67 -3.71
C VAL A 80 2.95 6.99 -2.39
N VAL A 81 2.79 7.80 -1.34
CA VAL A 81 2.26 7.36 -0.05
C VAL A 81 0.83 7.84 0.08
N MET A 82 -0.10 6.91 0.33
CA MET A 82 -1.52 7.19 0.54
C MET A 82 -1.99 6.64 1.89
N LYS A 83 -2.99 7.28 2.47
CA LYS A 83 -3.71 6.76 3.65
C LYS A 83 -5.14 6.47 3.22
N MET A 84 -5.60 5.25 3.49
CA MET A 84 -7.00 4.89 3.26
C MET A 84 -7.85 5.38 4.43
N PRO A 85 -8.98 6.06 4.18
CA PRO A 85 -9.92 6.39 5.24
C PRO A 85 -10.49 5.09 5.81
N ALA A 86 -10.42 4.93 7.13
CA ALA A 86 -11.16 3.88 7.82
C ALA A 86 -12.58 4.38 8.05
N LEU A 87 -13.58 3.57 7.70
CA LEU A 87 -14.94 3.82 8.14
C LEU A 87 -14.93 3.67 9.67
N ALA A 88 -15.25 4.75 10.39
CA ALA A 88 -15.47 4.63 11.82
C ALA A 88 -16.58 3.61 12.02
N SER A 89 -16.27 2.47 12.66
CA SER A 89 -17.31 1.62 13.24
C SER A 89 -18.17 2.50 14.14
N ASP A 90 -19.49 2.28 14.13
CA ASP A 90 -20.42 3.05 14.95
C ASP A 90 -19.86 3.25 16.36
N PRO A 91 -19.89 4.48 16.91
CA PRO A 91 -19.49 4.68 18.30
C PRO A 91 -20.27 3.71 19.17
N PRO A 92 -19.66 3.15 20.24
CA PRO A 92 -20.38 2.26 21.15
C PRO A 92 -21.69 2.94 21.59
N PRO A 93 -22.79 2.19 21.73
CA PRO A 93 -24.09 2.76 22.05
C PRO A 93 -23.96 3.64 23.30
N SER A 94 -24.57 4.82 23.28
CA SER A 94 -24.54 5.74 24.41
C SER A 94 -24.90 5.00 25.69
N PRO A 95 -24.16 5.19 26.79
CA PRO A 95 -24.53 4.61 28.07
C PRO A 95 -25.98 5.02 28.36
N GLY A 96 -26.82 4.03 28.68
CA GLY A 96 -28.20 4.29 29.05
C GLY A 96 -28.27 5.28 30.23
N PRO A 97 -29.42 5.92 30.47
CA PRO A 97 -29.57 7.05 31.41
C PRO A 97 -29.14 6.79 32.87
N ASN A 98 -28.78 5.55 33.21
CA ASN A 98 -28.40 5.12 34.56
C ASN A 98 -26.91 4.75 34.73
N SER A 99 -26.05 5.01 33.75
CA SER A 99 -24.61 4.70 33.82
C SER A 99 -23.74 5.96 33.82
N LEU A 100 -24.09 6.95 34.64
CA LEU A 100 -23.20 8.08 34.97
C LEU A 100 -22.25 7.64 36.09
N ASN A 101 -21.13 7.03 35.72
CA ASN A 101 -19.97 6.91 36.61
C ASN A 101 -19.04 8.11 36.39
N ASP A 102 -18.24 8.47 37.39
CA ASP A 102 -17.34 9.63 37.33
C ASP A 102 -16.27 9.53 36.22
N ASP A 103 -16.03 8.33 35.67
CA ASP A 103 -15.09 8.06 34.58
C ASP A 103 -15.74 8.09 33.15
N ASP A 104 -16.98 8.58 33.00
CA ASP A 104 -17.68 8.58 31.71
C ASP A 104 -17.05 9.59 30.71
N PRO A 105 -16.51 9.12 29.56
CA PRO A 105 -15.92 9.99 28.53
C PRO A 105 -16.92 10.94 27.86
N TRP A 106 -18.23 10.74 28.04
CA TRP A 106 -19.29 11.60 27.52
C TRP A 106 -19.70 12.75 28.45
N ARG A 107 -19.07 12.88 29.62
CA ARG A 107 -19.33 13.99 30.53
C ARG A 107 -18.78 15.28 29.89
N LEU A 108 -19.64 16.00 29.17
CA LEU A 108 -19.37 17.35 28.69
C LEU A 108 -19.08 18.22 29.91
N GLY A 109 -17.82 18.62 30.08
CA GLY A 109 -17.38 19.48 31.17
C GLY A 109 -18.13 20.80 31.14
N GLU A 110 -18.79 21.13 32.26
CA GLU A 110 -19.30 22.46 32.57
C GLU A 110 -18.16 23.40 32.97
#